data_AF-A0A660RM30-F1
#
_entry.id   AF-A0A660RM30-F1
#
_cell.length_a   1.000
_cell.length_b   1.000
_cell.length_c   1.000
_cell.angle_alpha   90.00
_cell.angle_beta   90.00
_cell.angle_gamma   90.00
#
_symmetry.space_group_name_H-M   'P 1'
#
loop_
_entity.id
_entity.type
_entity.pdbx_description
1 polymer ?
#
loop_
_entity_poly.entity_id
_entity_poly.type
_entity_poly.pdbx_seq_one_letter_code
_entity_poly.pdbx_strand_id
1 'polypeptide(L)'
;MPFARILSTGIYVPEKIMTNEEFEKLTHMKIDPHYSQVLGINHRHISSERETPAYMAAEAGRMALKRAGIKPEDLDLIIVGTDTPEAITPPTASRVQYLLGVSEKEVPAFDVNASCANGALLLDIASRYIAMGDFKYVLVIGTYGMTKFLSWKYPWEALFSDGAGAV
;
A
#
# COMPACT_ATOMS: atom_id res chain seq x y z
N MET A 1 4.34 -7.20 -29.84
CA MET A 1 4.65 -6.81 -28.45
C MET A 1 3.44 -7.19 -27.61
N PRO A 2 3.61 -7.90 -26.49
CA PRO A 2 2.51 -8.17 -25.57
C PRO A 2 1.95 -6.86 -24.99
N PHE A 3 0.65 -6.84 -24.70
CA PHE A 3 0.00 -5.73 -24.01
C PHE A 3 -0.32 -6.14 -22.57
N ALA A 4 -0.15 -5.22 -21.63
CA ALA A 4 -0.57 -5.42 -20.25
C ALA A 4 -2.10 -5.32 -20.12
N ARG A 5 -2.67 -6.12 -19.24
CA ARG A 5 -4.07 -6.02 -18.80
C ARG A 5 -4.13 -6.23 -17.30
N ILE A 6 -5.05 -5.55 -16.63
CA ILE A 6 -5.31 -5.77 -15.21
C ILE A 6 -6.08 -7.09 -15.07
N LEU A 7 -5.54 -8.02 -14.28
CA LEU A 7 -6.18 -9.32 -14.03
C LEU A 7 -7.13 -9.27 -12.84
N SER A 8 -6.75 -8.57 -11.78
CA SER A 8 -7.53 -8.41 -10.57
C SER A 8 -7.04 -7.18 -9.79
N THR A 9 -7.68 -6.91 -8.66
CA THR A 9 -7.21 -5.94 -7.67
C THR A 9 -7.40 -6.51 -6.27
N GLY A 10 -6.62 -6.02 -5.33
CA GLY A 10 -6.70 -6.33 -3.91
C GLY A 10 -6.58 -5.07 -3.07
N ILE A 11 -7.15 -5.10 -1.87
CA ILE A 11 -7.02 -4.01 -0.90
C ILE A 11 -6.79 -4.59 0.49
N TYR A 12 -6.09 -3.84 1.31
CA TYR A 12 -6.05 -4.05 2.75
C TYR A 12 -6.29 -2.72 3.45
N VAL A 13 -7.20 -2.73 4.43
CA VAL A 13 -7.54 -1.57 5.24
C VAL A 13 -7.48 -2.02 6.70
N PRO A 14 -6.72 -1.34 7.58
CA PRO A 14 -6.63 -1.71 8.98
C PRO A 14 -7.98 -1.77 9.68
N GLU A 15 -8.16 -2.73 10.60
CA GLU A 15 -9.44 -2.90 11.29
C GLU A 15 -9.74 -1.76 12.28
N LYS A 16 -8.70 -1.15 12.85
CA LYS A 16 -8.85 -0.10 13.85
C LYS A 16 -9.31 1.19 13.20
N ILE A 17 -10.52 1.62 13.56
CA ILE A 17 -11.11 2.88 13.15
C ILE A 17 -10.84 3.93 14.24
N MET A 18 -10.39 5.10 13.84
CA MET A 18 -10.36 6.31 14.67
C MET A 18 -11.38 7.32 14.13
N THR A 19 -12.43 7.57 14.88
CA THR A 19 -13.43 8.61 14.60
C THR A 19 -12.86 10.01 14.79
N ASN A 20 -13.52 11.04 14.26
CA ASN A 20 -13.17 12.44 14.56
C ASN A 20 -13.23 12.72 16.07
N GLU A 21 -14.21 12.18 16.78
CA GLU A 21 -14.33 12.36 18.24
C GLU A 21 -13.14 11.75 19.00
N GLU A 22 -12.70 10.56 18.62
CA GLU A 22 -11.52 9.92 19.20
C GLU A 22 -10.24 10.70 18.91
N PHE A 23 -10.11 11.26 17.70
CA PHE A 23 -9.00 12.15 17.37
C PHE A 23 -8.99 13.39 18.27
N GLU A 24 -10.13 14.06 18.47
CA GLU A 24 -10.22 15.22 19.36
C GLU A 24 -9.88 14.86 20.82
N LYS A 25 -10.32 13.68 21.29
CA LYS A 25 -10.00 13.18 22.63
C LYS A 25 -8.51 12.89 22.80
N LEU A 26 -7.89 12.24 21.82
CA LEU A 26 -6.47 11.88 21.84
C LEU A 26 -5.57 13.13 21.82
N THR A 27 -5.94 14.11 21.00
CA THR A 27 -5.09 15.26 20.72
C THR A 27 -5.41 16.49 21.57
N HIS A 28 -6.57 16.51 22.23
CA HIS A 28 -7.15 17.69 22.90
C HIS A 28 -7.37 18.89 21.97
N MET A 29 -7.44 18.66 20.66
CA MET A 29 -7.70 19.68 19.64
C MET A 29 -9.09 19.52 19.04
N LYS A 30 -9.62 20.61 18.49
CA LYS A 30 -10.85 20.57 17.69
C LYS A 30 -10.54 20.33 16.22
N ILE A 31 -11.24 19.38 15.61
CA ILE A 31 -11.20 19.15 14.17
C ILE A 31 -12.00 20.25 13.48
N ASP A 32 -11.45 20.80 12.41
CA ASP A 32 -12.18 21.74 11.56
C ASP A 32 -13.38 21.01 10.90
N PRO A 33 -14.63 21.53 11.00
CA PRO A 33 -15.78 20.96 10.31
C PRO A 33 -15.59 20.77 8.80
N HIS A 34 -14.65 21.48 8.17
CA HIS A 34 -14.24 21.27 6.79
C HIS A 34 -13.86 19.81 6.48
N TYR A 35 -13.24 19.10 7.44
CA TYR A 35 -12.88 17.69 7.27
C TYR A 35 -14.12 16.82 7.02
N SER A 36 -15.18 16.97 7.81
CA SER A 36 -16.39 16.16 7.64
C SER A 36 -17.32 16.70 6.55
N GLN A 37 -17.49 18.02 6.46
CA GLN A 37 -18.48 18.65 5.59
C GLN A 37 -18.02 18.81 4.14
N VAL A 38 -16.72 18.97 3.90
CA VAL A 38 -16.16 19.20 2.56
C VAL A 38 -15.30 18.04 2.09
N LEU A 39 -14.38 17.55 2.93
CA LEU A 39 -13.49 16.44 2.57
C LEU A 39 -14.15 15.06 2.76
N GLY A 40 -15.28 14.98 3.48
CA GLY A 40 -16.00 13.73 3.75
C GLY A 40 -15.31 12.81 4.78
N ILE A 41 -14.31 13.31 5.50
CA ILE A 41 -13.51 12.55 6.47
C ILE A 41 -14.22 12.56 7.83
N ASN A 42 -14.93 11.47 8.12
CA ASN A 42 -15.62 11.24 9.39
C ASN A 42 -14.85 10.30 10.33
N HIS A 43 -13.97 9.49 9.77
CA HIS A 43 -13.08 8.57 10.46
C HIS A 43 -11.85 8.28 9.60
N ARG A 44 -10.81 7.68 10.21
CA ARG A 44 -9.66 7.12 9.51
C ARG A 44 -9.36 5.71 10.00
N HIS A 45 -8.81 4.88 9.12
CA HIS A 45 -8.22 3.60 9.50
C HIS A 45 -6.77 3.81 9.92
N ILE A 46 -6.38 3.21 11.05
CA ILE A 46 -5.06 3.36 11.63
C ILE A 46 -4.43 1.99 11.88
N SER A 47 -3.16 1.84 11.55
CA SER A 47 -2.46 0.57 11.71
C SER A 47 -2.19 0.25 13.17
N SER A 48 -2.41 -1.01 13.56
CA SER A 48 -1.85 -1.60 14.78
C SER A 48 -0.33 -1.81 14.67
N GLU A 49 0.30 -2.23 15.76
CA GLU A 49 1.73 -2.57 15.76
C GLU A 49 2.11 -3.65 14.74
N ARG A 50 1.21 -4.62 14.52
CA ARG A 50 1.42 -5.70 13.54
C ARG A 50 1.28 -5.23 12.09
N GLU A 51 0.46 -4.22 11.85
CA GLU A 51 0.13 -3.74 10.51
C GLU A 51 1.21 -2.78 10.01
N THR A 52 2.32 -3.35 9.56
CA THR A 52 3.37 -2.58 8.89
C THR A 52 2.99 -2.30 7.43
N PRO A 53 3.59 -1.30 6.77
CA PRO A 53 3.45 -1.08 5.33
C PRO A 53 3.67 -2.35 4.51
N ALA A 54 4.71 -3.16 4.80
CA ALA A 54 4.93 -4.42 4.09
C ALA A 54 3.84 -5.46 4.39
N TYR A 55 3.33 -5.52 5.62
CA TYR A 55 2.22 -6.41 5.97
C TYR A 55 0.95 -6.07 5.18
N MET A 56 0.53 -4.79 5.20
CA MET A 56 -0.65 -4.33 4.46
C MET A 56 -0.49 -4.58 2.95
N ALA A 57 0.70 -4.27 2.42
CA ALA A 57 1.04 -4.53 1.02
C ALA A 57 0.92 -6.02 0.67
N ALA A 58 1.47 -6.92 1.51
CA ALA A 58 1.40 -8.35 1.30
C ALA A 58 -0.05 -8.86 1.33
N GLU A 59 -0.88 -8.41 2.27
CA GLU A 59 -2.29 -8.83 2.34
C GLU A 59 -3.12 -8.33 1.15
N ALA A 60 -2.91 -7.08 0.72
CA ALA A 60 -3.50 -6.57 -0.53
C ALA A 60 -3.05 -7.42 -1.74
N GLY A 61 -1.76 -7.75 -1.83
CA GLY A 61 -1.19 -8.60 -2.86
C GLY A 61 -1.77 -10.01 -2.87
N ARG A 62 -1.92 -10.65 -1.70
CA ARG A 62 -2.58 -11.97 -1.57
C ARG A 62 -4.01 -11.94 -2.08
N MET A 63 -4.76 -10.88 -1.78
CA MET A 63 -6.12 -10.73 -2.29
C MET A 63 -6.14 -10.62 -3.83
N ALA A 64 -5.25 -9.82 -4.42
CA ALA A 64 -5.14 -9.69 -5.87
C ALA A 64 -4.79 -11.03 -6.53
N LEU A 65 -3.73 -11.70 -6.06
CA LEU A 65 -3.29 -13.01 -6.55
C LEU A 65 -4.41 -14.06 -6.48
N LYS A 66 -5.08 -14.16 -5.33
CA LYS A 66 -6.20 -15.08 -5.12
C LYS A 66 -7.35 -14.83 -6.10
N ARG A 67 -7.71 -13.56 -6.33
CA ARG A 67 -8.77 -13.18 -7.29
C ARG A 67 -8.38 -13.43 -8.75
N ALA A 68 -7.11 -13.29 -9.09
CA ALA A 68 -6.60 -13.59 -10.43
C ALA A 68 -6.43 -15.10 -10.67
N GLY A 69 -6.49 -15.94 -9.63
CA GLY A 69 -6.17 -17.36 -9.73
C GLY A 69 -4.68 -17.62 -10.00
N ILE A 70 -3.81 -16.67 -9.63
CA ILE A 70 -2.36 -16.74 -9.82
C ILE A 70 -1.73 -17.15 -8.52
N LYS A 71 -0.82 -18.13 -8.56
CA LYS A 71 -0.07 -18.51 -7.36
C LYS A 71 1.08 -17.52 -7.14
N PRO A 72 1.50 -17.27 -5.90
CA PRO A 72 2.66 -16.42 -5.64
C PRO A 72 3.89 -16.85 -6.45
N GLU A 73 4.12 -18.17 -6.59
CA GLU A 73 5.27 -18.71 -7.31
C GLU A 73 5.23 -18.47 -8.82
N ASP A 74 4.11 -18.02 -9.37
CA ASP A 74 3.98 -17.65 -10.78
C ASP A 74 4.37 -16.19 -11.03
N LEU A 75 4.62 -15.38 -10.00
CA LEU A 75 5.04 -13.99 -10.16
C LEU A 75 6.44 -13.86 -10.77
N ASP A 76 6.59 -12.88 -11.65
CA ASP A 76 7.86 -12.55 -12.30
C ASP A 76 8.45 -11.24 -11.77
N LEU A 77 7.64 -10.35 -11.19
CA LEU A 77 8.09 -9.07 -10.65
C LEU A 77 7.13 -8.54 -9.57
N ILE A 78 7.69 -7.94 -8.51
CA ILE A 78 6.96 -7.21 -7.48
C ILE A 78 7.43 -5.76 -7.45
N ILE A 79 6.51 -4.81 -7.57
CA ILE A 79 6.80 -3.38 -7.48
C ILE A 79 5.97 -2.78 -6.35
N VAL A 80 6.64 -2.17 -5.37
CA VAL A 80 5.97 -1.52 -4.23
C VAL A 80 6.17 -0.01 -4.28
N GLY A 81 5.08 0.74 -4.21
CA GLY A 81 5.09 2.18 -4.05
C GLY A 81 4.75 2.58 -2.62
N THR A 82 5.70 3.20 -1.93
CA THR A 82 5.48 3.77 -0.60
C THR A 82 6.46 4.90 -0.32
N ASP A 83 6.00 5.95 0.36
CA ASP A 83 6.83 6.98 0.99
C ASP A 83 6.84 6.86 2.52
N THR A 84 6.26 5.79 3.05
CA THR A 84 6.24 5.44 4.47
C THR A 84 6.86 4.05 4.71
N PRO A 85 8.10 3.78 4.26
CA PRO A 85 8.72 2.47 4.47
C PRO A 85 8.99 2.22 5.96
N GLU A 86 8.87 0.98 6.41
CA GLU A 86 9.14 0.62 7.81
C GLU A 86 10.64 0.54 8.17
N ALA A 87 11.52 0.54 7.16
CA ALA A 87 12.95 0.62 7.33
C ALA A 87 13.60 1.28 6.11
N ILE A 88 14.78 1.87 6.30
CA ILE A 88 15.59 2.42 5.20
C ILE A 88 16.15 1.30 4.32
N THR A 89 16.50 0.17 4.93
CA THR A 89 17.01 -1.03 4.26
C THR A 89 16.64 -2.28 5.05
N PRO A 90 16.33 -3.42 4.40
CA PRO A 90 16.11 -3.59 2.95
C PRO A 90 14.81 -2.91 2.47
N PRO A 91 14.57 -2.82 1.14
CA PRO A 91 13.34 -2.21 0.60
C PRO A 91 12.07 -2.91 1.09
N THR A 92 10.94 -2.22 1.04
CA THR A 92 9.63 -2.75 1.42
C THR A 92 9.25 -3.95 0.54
N ALA A 93 9.57 -3.89 -0.75
CA ALA A 93 9.28 -4.94 -1.72
C ALA A 93 9.93 -6.30 -1.37
N SER A 94 11.14 -6.33 -0.79
CA SER A 94 11.77 -7.60 -0.40
C SER A 94 11.10 -8.22 0.83
N ARG A 95 10.58 -7.39 1.75
CA ARG A 95 9.74 -7.88 2.84
C ARG A 95 8.40 -8.41 2.33
N VAL A 96 7.79 -7.73 1.37
CA VAL A 96 6.57 -8.22 0.71
C VAL A 96 6.82 -9.56 0.01
N GLN A 97 7.94 -9.70 -0.71
CA GLN A 97 8.37 -10.95 -1.34
C GLN A 97 8.48 -12.09 -0.31
N TYR A 98 9.12 -11.85 0.83
CA TYR A 98 9.18 -12.80 1.94
C TYR A 98 7.80 -13.15 2.48
N LEU A 99 6.96 -12.15 2.77
CA LEU A 99 5.62 -12.37 3.30
C LEU A 99 4.73 -13.15 2.33
N LEU A 100 4.82 -12.91 1.02
CA LEU A 100 4.08 -13.65 -0.01
C LEU A 100 4.56 -15.09 -0.18
N GLY A 101 5.70 -15.47 0.43
CA GLY A 101 6.24 -16.83 0.37
C GLY A 101 7.07 -17.11 -0.88
N VAL A 102 7.60 -16.07 -1.55
CA VAL A 102 8.30 -16.19 -2.84
C VAL A 102 9.78 -15.82 -2.76
N SER A 103 10.36 -15.87 -1.56
CA SER A 103 11.79 -15.59 -1.33
C SER A 103 12.72 -16.58 -2.03
N GLU A 104 12.37 -17.87 -2.05
CA GLU A 104 13.20 -18.94 -2.64
C GLU A 104 13.28 -18.88 -4.18
N LYS A 105 12.31 -18.23 -4.84
CA LYS A 105 12.29 -18.05 -6.30
C LYS A 105 13.11 -16.83 -6.74
N GLU A 106 13.59 -16.02 -5.80
CA GLU A 106 14.31 -14.77 -6.08
C GLU A 106 13.55 -13.84 -7.04
N VAL A 107 12.22 -13.76 -6.91
CA VAL A 107 11.37 -12.87 -7.73
C VAL A 107 11.87 -11.44 -7.61
N PRO A 108 12.31 -10.77 -8.69
CA PRO A 108 12.75 -9.38 -8.62
C PRO A 108 11.73 -8.51 -7.88
N ALA A 109 12.21 -7.69 -6.95
CA ALA A 109 11.37 -6.88 -6.08
C ALA A 109 12.05 -5.54 -5.79
N PHE A 110 11.38 -4.42 -6.06
CA PHE A 110 11.93 -3.09 -5.78
C PHE A 110 10.86 -2.07 -5.38
N ASP A 111 11.32 -1.04 -4.67
CA ASP A 111 10.50 0.09 -4.26
C ASP A 111 10.58 1.22 -5.31
N VAL A 112 9.47 1.92 -5.51
CA VAL A 112 9.41 3.19 -6.25
C VAL A 112 8.79 4.23 -5.33
N ASN A 113 9.36 5.43 -5.29
CA ASN A 113 8.79 6.52 -4.51
C ASN A 113 8.51 7.73 -5.40
N ALA A 114 7.23 7.98 -5.64
CA ALA A 114 6.66 9.19 -6.21
C ALA A 114 5.48 9.70 -5.36
N SER A 115 5.51 9.45 -4.04
CA SER A 115 4.45 9.82 -3.09
C SER A 115 3.04 9.47 -3.60
N CYS A 116 2.08 10.41 -3.53
CA CYS A 116 0.70 10.21 -3.98
C CYS A 116 0.57 9.89 -5.48
N ALA A 117 1.60 10.14 -6.30
CA ALA A 117 1.58 9.82 -7.73
C ALA A 117 1.96 8.36 -8.04
N ASN A 118 2.30 7.55 -7.03
CA ASN A 118 2.70 6.15 -7.19
C ASN A 118 1.72 5.34 -8.04
N GLY A 119 0.40 5.46 -7.84
CA GLY A 119 -0.58 4.60 -8.51
C GLY A 119 -0.42 4.52 -10.04
N ALA A 120 -0.42 5.67 -10.73
CA ALA A 120 -0.28 5.69 -12.18
C ALA A 120 1.16 5.35 -12.65
N LEU A 121 2.18 5.79 -11.89
CA LEU A 121 3.57 5.55 -12.25
C LEU A 121 3.93 4.06 -12.18
N LEU A 122 3.50 3.37 -11.12
CA LEU A 122 3.77 1.94 -10.97
C LEU A 122 3.14 1.12 -12.11
N LEU A 123 1.92 1.48 -12.53
CA LEU A 123 1.24 0.83 -13.66
C LEU A 123 1.94 1.09 -14.99
N ASP A 124 2.44 2.31 -15.24
CA ASP A 124 3.27 2.61 -16.42
C ASP A 124 4.53 1.74 -16.43
N ILE A 125 5.27 1.70 -15.32
CA ILE A 125 6.48 0.88 -15.18
C ILE A 125 6.17 -0.60 -15.43
N ALA A 126 5.16 -1.16 -14.77
CA ALA A 126 4.76 -2.56 -14.94
C ALA A 126 4.34 -2.89 -16.38
N SER A 127 3.60 -1.98 -17.03
CA SER A 127 3.16 -2.17 -18.42
C SER A 127 4.33 -2.25 -19.39
N ARG A 128 5.41 -1.48 -19.15
CA ARG A 128 6.64 -1.51 -19.96
C ARG A 128 7.41 -2.82 -19.75
N TYR A 129 7.52 -3.29 -18.51
CA TYR A 129 8.14 -4.60 -18.22
C TYR A 129 7.42 -5.74 -18.94
N ILE A 130 6.08 -5.73 -18.93
CA ILE A 130 5.30 -6.72 -19.69
C ILE A 130 5.54 -6.56 -21.19
N ALA A 131 5.50 -5.33 -21.72
CA ALA A 131 5.66 -5.05 -23.15
C ALA A 131 7.02 -5.45 -23.73
N MET A 132 8.08 -5.46 -22.91
CA MET A 132 9.41 -5.95 -23.29
C MET A 132 9.45 -7.47 -23.51
N GLY A 133 8.56 -8.23 -22.87
CA GLY A 133 8.36 -9.66 -23.11
C GLY A 133 8.96 -10.62 -22.08
N ASP A 134 9.77 -10.11 -21.15
CA ASP A 134 10.44 -10.94 -20.12
C ASP A 134 9.56 -11.21 -18.88
N PHE A 135 8.48 -10.45 -18.70
CA PHE A 135 7.59 -10.53 -17.53
C PHE A 135 6.15 -10.79 -17.96
N LYS A 136 5.51 -11.81 -17.36
CA LYS A 136 4.12 -12.19 -17.64
C LYS A 136 3.17 -11.79 -16.52
N TYR A 137 3.57 -12.00 -15.26
CA TYR A 137 2.79 -11.63 -14.09
C TYR A 137 3.58 -10.67 -13.20
N VAL A 138 3.13 -9.41 -13.17
CA VAL A 138 3.72 -8.35 -12.35
C VAL A 138 2.70 -7.96 -11.28
N LEU A 139 3.13 -7.95 -10.03
CA LEU A 139 2.33 -7.48 -8.90
C LEU A 139 2.72 -6.05 -8.56
N VAL A 140 1.77 -5.13 -8.64
CA VAL A 140 1.95 -3.71 -8.32
C VAL A 140 1.21 -3.39 -7.03
N ILE A 141 1.89 -2.81 -6.04
CA ILE A 141 1.28 -2.51 -4.74
C ILE A 141 1.60 -1.08 -4.33
N GLY A 142 0.58 -0.29 -4.02
CA GLY A 142 0.73 0.96 -3.28
C GLY A 142 0.40 0.74 -1.81
N THR A 143 1.26 1.17 -0.89
CA THR A 143 0.99 1.07 0.56
C THR A 143 1.37 2.36 1.28
N TYR A 144 0.56 2.75 2.25
CA TYR A 144 0.72 3.96 3.02
C TYR A 144 0.40 3.68 4.50
N GLY A 145 1.37 3.97 5.37
CA GLY A 145 1.32 3.71 6.81
C GLY A 145 1.69 4.96 7.60
N MET A 146 1.20 6.12 7.19
CA MET A 146 1.61 7.43 7.72
C MET A 146 1.25 7.61 9.19
N THR A 147 0.21 6.96 9.71
CA THR A 147 -0.24 7.18 11.10
C THR A 147 0.84 6.81 12.13
N LYS A 148 1.77 5.92 11.77
CA LYS A 148 2.95 5.56 12.59
C LYS A 148 4.00 6.68 12.70
N PHE A 149 3.96 7.65 11.79
CA PHE A 149 4.90 8.79 11.74
C PHE A 149 4.28 10.08 12.29
N LEU A 150 3.00 10.07 12.66
CA LEU A 150 2.31 11.25 13.18
C LEU A 150 2.66 11.48 14.66
N SER A 151 2.76 12.75 15.03
CA SER A 151 3.01 13.17 16.41
C SER A 151 1.74 13.32 17.23
N TRP A 152 0.58 13.41 16.56
CA TRP A 152 -0.74 13.66 17.15
C TRP A 152 -0.81 14.99 17.92
N LYS A 153 -0.10 16.00 17.41
CA LYS A 153 0.01 17.35 17.99
C LYS A 153 -0.49 18.44 17.06
N TYR A 154 -0.89 18.12 15.82
CA TYR A 154 -1.36 19.11 14.85
C TYR A 154 -2.71 18.74 14.22
N PRO A 155 -3.64 19.69 14.04
CA PRO A 155 -4.98 19.36 13.53
C PRO A 155 -4.96 18.75 12.13
N TRP A 156 -3.99 19.12 11.28
CA TRP A 156 -3.87 18.61 9.91
C TRP A 156 -3.55 17.12 9.85
N GLU A 157 -3.04 16.53 10.94
CA GLU A 157 -2.78 15.10 11.06
C GLU A 157 -4.07 14.27 10.97
N ALA A 158 -5.24 14.89 11.19
CA ALA A 158 -6.54 14.27 10.94
C ALA A 158 -6.73 13.83 9.46
N LEU A 159 -5.97 14.39 8.52
CA LEU A 159 -6.08 14.02 7.10
C LEU A 159 -5.69 12.57 6.82
N PHE A 160 -4.75 12.01 7.58
CA PHE A 160 -4.10 10.76 7.20
C PHE A 160 -4.84 9.52 7.70
N SER A 161 -4.66 8.46 6.93
CA SER A 161 -5.12 7.11 7.19
C SER A 161 -4.10 6.13 6.61
N ASP A 162 -4.24 4.87 6.96
CA ASP A 162 -3.37 3.81 6.49
C ASP A 162 -4.11 2.81 5.60
N GLY A 163 -3.37 2.14 4.72
CA GLY A 163 -3.90 1.07 3.90
C GLY A 163 -2.98 0.70 2.73
N ALA A 164 -3.41 -0.31 1.98
CA ALA A 164 -2.73 -0.75 0.77
C ALA A 164 -3.71 -1.15 -0.33
N GLY A 165 -3.29 -0.96 -1.58
CA GLY A 165 -3.97 -1.42 -2.78
C GLY A 165 -3.00 -2.15 -3.69
N ALA A 166 -3.46 -3.23 -4.31
CA ALA A 166 -2.67 -4.08 -5.20
C ALA A 166 -3.40 -4.31 -6.54
N VAL A 167 -2.63 -4.45 -7.60
CA VAL A 167 -3.06 -4.71 -8.99
C VAL A 167 -2.18 -5.81 -9.60
#